data_AF-A0A1F2QIJ4-F1
#
_entry.id   AF-A0A1F2QIJ4-F1
#
_cell.length_a   1.000
_cell.length_b   1.000
_cell.length_c   1.000
_cell.angle_alpha   90.00
_cell.angle_beta   90.00
_cell.angle_gamma   90.00
#
_symmetry.space_group_name_H-M   'P 1'
#
loop_
_entity.id
_entity.type
_entity.pdbx_description
1 polymer ?
#
loop_
_entity_poly.entity_id
_entity_poly.type
_entity_poly.pdbx_seq_one_letter_code
_entity_poly.pdbx_strand_id
1 'polypeptide(L)'
;MTDAKLPAKTPRALVLASALLPVLLLAGILYLLFARGTGLYLEAPAPIEKLEFERVVLEPGLIRVHVINTGPETLTLAQAQVGWISRASWEFEVAPSATIPRLGRAVVRIPYPWTPGEPYEIVLITANNLIFSHEIEMAAETPAPDRRMLGAFALLGVYVGVIPVFLGILWLPFLRSLPREWYFFFLSLTAGLLVFLGVDALEDALENAERVPGPFQGVAVILIGLSISLLGLYAITGWLKRRRQAKESSTALLLAYSIAFGIGVHNLGEGLAIGGAYALGEFATSFLLIVGFMVHNLTEGVAVVAPIVRSAFRWQNLIWLGLLAGGPTIAGTLLGAFAYTALWAVLFLAVGAGAVFQVVIEITRYQVRQAGAGSLVSGWSLAGFALGLAVMYVTGLFVTV
;
A
#
# COMPACT_ATOMS: atom_id res chain seq x y z
N MET A 1 16.26 -37.48 -38.76
CA MET A 1 16.36 -36.35 -37.82
C MET A 1 17.35 -35.37 -38.41
N THR A 2 16.86 -34.30 -39.01
CA THR A 2 17.67 -33.23 -39.61
C THR A 2 18.16 -32.30 -38.51
N ASP A 3 19.48 -32.23 -38.34
CA ASP A 3 20.15 -31.23 -37.50
C ASP A 3 19.82 -29.82 -38.01
N ALA A 4 18.86 -29.17 -37.36
CA ALA A 4 18.62 -27.75 -37.56
C ALA A 4 19.82 -26.98 -36.99
N LYS A 5 20.73 -26.54 -37.87
CA LYS A 5 21.80 -25.60 -37.52
C LYS A 5 21.17 -24.39 -36.84
N LEU A 6 21.54 -24.15 -35.58
CA LEU A 6 21.19 -22.93 -34.86
C LEU A 6 21.61 -21.71 -35.72
N PRO A 7 20.75 -20.70 -35.89
CA PRO A 7 21.06 -19.54 -36.72
C PRO A 7 22.31 -18.82 -36.18
N ALA A 8 23.13 -18.30 -37.11
CA ALA A 8 24.34 -17.57 -36.79
C ALA A 8 24.04 -16.43 -35.80
N LYS A 9 24.90 -16.24 -34.79
CA LYS A 9 24.72 -15.18 -33.78
C LYS A 9 24.62 -13.82 -34.44
N THR A 10 23.44 -13.21 -34.39
CA THR A 10 23.19 -11.86 -34.88
C THR A 10 24.10 -10.87 -34.13
N PRO A 11 24.70 -9.87 -34.81
CA PRO A 11 25.58 -8.91 -34.17
C PRO A 11 24.85 -8.18 -33.03
N ARG A 12 25.49 -8.02 -31.86
CA ARG A 12 24.90 -7.32 -30.70
C ARG A 12 24.37 -5.92 -31.05
N ALA A 13 25.05 -5.22 -31.95
CA ALA A 13 24.63 -3.92 -32.46
C ALA A 13 23.31 -3.98 -33.25
N LEU A 14 23.12 -5.03 -34.06
CA LEU A 14 21.89 -5.24 -34.83
C LEU A 14 20.71 -5.59 -33.91
N VAL A 15 20.98 -6.36 -32.84
CA VAL A 15 19.99 -6.69 -31.81
C VAL A 15 19.59 -5.44 -31.01
N LEU A 16 20.56 -4.64 -30.55
CA LEU A 16 20.28 -3.38 -29.86
C LEU A 16 19.56 -2.37 -30.76
N ALA A 17 19.97 -2.24 -32.01
CA ALA A 17 19.29 -1.40 -32.99
C ALA A 17 17.85 -1.87 -33.23
N SER A 18 17.61 -3.18 -33.36
CA SER A 18 16.26 -3.73 -33.53
C SER A 18 15.35 -3.52 -32.30
N ALA A 19 15.93 -3.42 -31.10
CA ALA A 19 15.19 -3.13 -29.87
C ALA A 19 14.90 -1.62 -29.69
N LEU A 20 15.86 -0.76 -30.05
CA LEU A 20 15.73 0.69 -29.90
C LEU A 20 14.95 1.35 -31.05
N LEU A 21 15.05 0.83 -32.27
CA LEU A 21 14.45 1.43 -33.46
C LEU A 21 12.92 1.58 -33.35
N PRO A 22 12.13 0.56 -32.93
CA PRO A 22 10.69 0.73 -32.76
C PRO A 22 10.33 1.79 -31.72
N VAL A 23 11.10 1.89 -30.63
CA VAL A 23 10.89 2.88 -29.56
C VAL A 23 11.19 4.30 -30.06
N LEU A 24 12.31 4.48 -30.77
CA LEU A 24 12.68 5.77 -31.36
C LEU A 24 11.70 6.21 -32.45
N LEU A 25 11.22 5.27 -33.29
CA LEU A 25 10.19 5.55 -34.30
C LEU A 25 8.88 5.96 -33.65
N LEU A 26 8.42 5.24 -32.62
CA LEU A 26 7.22 5.60 -31.88
C LEU A 26 7.37 6.96 -31.20
N ALA A 27 8.51 7.23 -30.55
CA ALA A 27 8.79 8.53 -29.94
C ALA A 27 8.76 9.67 -30.98
N GLY A 28 9.31 9.44 -32.18
CA GLY A 28 9.24 10.38 -33.30
C GLY A 28 7.81 10.61 -33.81
N ILE A 29 7.02 9.55 -33.97
CA ILE A 29 5.60 9.64 -34.34
C ILE A 29 4.80 10.41 -33.28
N LEU A 30 5.00 10.09 -31.99
CA LEU A 30 4.35 10.79 -30.89
C LEU A 30 4.75 12.27 -30.86
N TYR A 31 6.03 12.58 -30.99
CA TYR A 31 6.50 13.97 -31.07
C TYR A 31 5.84 14.73 -32.23
N LEU A 32 5.79 14.12 -33.43
CA LEU A 32 5.11 14.71 -34.58
C LEU A 32 3.62 14.92 -34.35
N LEU A 33 2.94 13.95 -33.71
CA LEU A 33 1.53 14.08 -33.33
C LEU A 33 1.29 15.20 -32.31
N PHE A 34 2.14 15.31 -31.29
CA PHE A 34 2.03 16.40 -30.31
C PHE A 34 2.37 17.76 -30.91
N ALA A 35 3.34 17.83 -31.83
CA ALA A 35 3.80 19.08 -32.42
C ALA A 35 2.90 19.58 -33.58
N ARG A 36 2.32 18.68 -34.38
CA ARG A 36 1.54 19.01 -35.58
C ARG A 36 0.06 18.64 -35.50
N GLY A 37 -0.37 17.97 -34.43
CA GLY A 37 -1.72 17.42 -34.32
C GLY A 37 -1.93 16.17 -35.18
N THR A 38 -3.09 15.54 -35.01
CA THR A 38 -3.49 14.31 -35.72
C THR A 38 -4.00 14.57 -37.15
N GLY A 39 -4.18 15.83 -37.55
CA GLY A 39 -4.86 16.21 -38.79
C GLY A 39 -6.37 15.92 -38.78
N LEU A 40 -6.91 15.42 -37.66
CA LEU A 40 -8.35 15.22 -37.44
C LEU A 40 -8.91 16.46 -36.75
N TYR A 41 -9.66 17.27 -37.50
CA TYR A 41 -10.42 18.40 -36.97
C TYR A 41 -11.79 17.91 -36.54
N LEU A 42 -11.82 17.15 -35.44
CA LEU A 42 -13.05 16.96 -34.70
C LEU A 42 -13.22 18.23 -33.84
N GLU A 43 -14.43 18.80 -33.79
CA GLU A 43 -14.74 19.78 -32.76
C GLU A 43 -14.46 19.10 -31.42
N ALA A 44 -13.36 19.49 -30.78
CA ALA A 44 -13.04 18.98 -29.47
C ALA A 44 -14.22 19.39 -28.57
N PRO A 45 -14.90 18.44 -27.91
CA PRO A 45 -15.85 18.83 -26.87
C PRO A 45 -15.11 19.77 -25.91
N ALA A 46 -15.76 20.86 -25.51
CA ALA A 46 -15.16 21.91 -24.70
C ALA A 46 -14.26 21.27 -23.61
N PRO A 47 -13.00 21.72 -23.45
CA PRO A 47 -12.06 21.11 -22.52
C PRO A 47 -12.72 20.94 -21.16
N ILE A 48 -12.90 19.69 -20.74
CA ILE A 48 -13.51 19.40 -19.45
C ILE A 48 -12.45 19.72 -18.40
N GLU A 49 -12.57 20.88 -17.76
CA GLU A 49 -11.76 21.18 -16.58
C GLU A 49 -11.96 20.06 -15.56
N LYS A 50 -10.87 19.63 -14.95
CA LYS A 50 -10.93 18.66 -13.86
C LYS A 50 -10.02 19.15 -12.75
N LEU A 51 -10.63 19.38 -11.60
CA LEU A 51 -9.94 19.72 -10.37
C LEU A 51 -10.22 18.61 -9.37
N GLU A 52 -9.16 18.08 -8.78
CA GLU A 52 -9.27 17.01 -7.79
C GLU A 52 -8.68 17.46 -6.46
N PHE A 53 -9.33 17.03 -5.38
CA PHE A 53 -8.93 17.33 -4.01
C PHE A 53 -7.93 16.27 -3.54
N GLU A 54 -6.68 16.66 -3.28
CA GLU A 54 -5.64 15.75 -2.79
C GLU A 54 -5.68 15.60 -1.26
N ARG A 55 -5.99 16.68 -0.53
CA ARG A 55 -6.02 16.72 0.93
C ARG A 55 -6.75 17.95 1.46
N VAL A 56 -7.51 17.81 2.54
CA VAL A 56 -8.06 18.93 3.32
C VAL A 56 -7.41 18.94 4.70
N VAL A 57 -6.98 20.12 5.15
CA VAL A 57 -6.38 20.34 6.47
C VAL A 57 -7.25 21.36 7.21
N LEU A 58 -7.77 20.96 8.36
CA LEU A 58 -8.58 21.78 9.24
C LEU A 58 -7.71 22.27 10.40
N GLU A 59 -7.48 23.59 10.43
CA GLU A 59 -6.79 24.30 11.51
C GLU A 59 -7.77 25.27 12.18
N PRO A 60 -7.58 25.68 13.45
CA PRO A 60 -8.50 26.60 14.10
C PRO A 60 -8.74 27.88 13.27
N GLY A 61 -9.97 28.06 12.77
CA GLY A 61 -10.37 29.20 11.95
C GLY A 61 -9.86 29.21 10.50
N LEU A 62 -9.29 28.11 10.01
CA LEU A 62 -8.73 28.01 8.65
C LEU A 62 -8.94 26.62 8.05
N ILE A 63 -9.44 26.57 6.83
CA ILE A 63 -9.49 25.37 5.99
C ILE A 63 -8.43 25.52 4.90
N ARG A 64 -7.51 24.56 4.79
CA ARG A 64 -6.55 24.49 3.68
C ARG A 64 -6.89 23.32 2.79
N VAL A 65 -7.08 23.59 1.50
CA VAL A 65 -7.48 22.60 0.51
C VAL A 65 -6.36 22.44 -0.50
N HIS A 66 -5.76 21.27 -0.54
CA HIS A 66 -4.76 20.90 -1.53
C HIS A 66 -5.47 20.34 -2.76
N VAL A 67 -5.25 20.97 -3.92
CA VAL A 67 -5.90 20.60 -5.16
C VAL A 67 -4.88 20.39 -6.28
N ILE A 68 -5.24 19.53 -7.24
CA ILE A 68 -4.49 19.29 -8.46
C ILE A 68 -5.40 19.43 -9.69
N ASN A 69 -4.92 20.11 -10.72
CA ASN A 69 -5.60 20.16 -12.01
C ASN A 69 -5.27 18.89 -12.82
N THR A 70 -6.25 18.00 -12.98
CA THR A 70 -6.14 16.80 -13.82
C THR A 70 -6.72 16.97 -15.22
N GLY A 71 -7.24 18.15 -15.51
CA GLY A 71 -7.77 18.52 -16.82
C GLY A 71 -6.68 18.60 -17.90
N PRO A 72 -7.09 18.60 -19.18
CA PRO A 72 -6.16 18.71 -20.30
C PRO A 72 -5.52 20.11 -20.40
N GLU A 73 -6.17 21.14 -19.88
CA GLU A 73 -5.79 22.55 -20.00
C GLU A 73 -5.63 23.23 -18.63
N THR A 74 -5.09 24.43 -18.63
CA THR A 74 -5.01 25.30 -17.46
C THR A 74 -6.42 25.72 -17.04
N LEU A 75 -6.72 25.67 -15.73
CA LEU A 75 -7.96 26.19 -15.17
C LEU A 75 -7.66 27.34 -14.21
N THR A 76 -8.64 28.23 -13.99
CA THR A 76 -8.53 29.32 -13.01
C THR A 76 -9.66 29.22 -11.98
N LEU A 77 -9.30 29.21 -10.70
CA LEU A 77 -10.26 29.27 -9.59
C LEU A 77 -10.81 30.69 -9.45
N ALA A 78 -12.14 30.82 -9.36
CA ALA A 78 -12.82 32.11 -9.28
C ALA A 78 -13.57 32.31 -7.95
N GLN A 79 -14.09 31.24 -7.35
CA GLN A 79 -14.89 31.32 -6.13
C GLN A 79 -14.73 30.08 -5.26
N ALA A 80 -14.84 30.28 -3.95
CA ALA A 80 -14.95 29.21 -2.96
C ALA A 80 -16.25 29.40 -2.16
N GLN A 81 -16.94 28.30 -1.90
CA GLN A 81 -18.08 28.26 -1.00
C GLN A 81 -17.86 27.18 0.07
N VAL A 82 -18.34 27.44 1.27
CA VAL A 82 -18.31 26.48 2.38
C VAL A 82 -19.69 26.44 3.03
N GLY A 83 -20.14 25.25 3.40
CA GLY A 83 -21.39 25.03 4.12
C GLY A 83 -21.89 23.59 3.94
N TRP A 84 -23.01 23.23 4.55
CA TRP A 84 -23.63 21.90 4.37
C TRP A 84 -24.95 22.04 3.61
N ILE A 85 -26.05 22.33 4.31
CA ILE A 85 -27.38 22.55 3.69
C ILE A 85 -27.44 23.90 2.96
N SER A 86 -26.78 24.92 3.51
CA SER A 86 -26.67 26.25 2.92
C SER A 86 -25.20 26.59 2.71
N ARG A 87 -24.80 26.81 1.46
CA ARG A 87 -23.45 27.19 1.08
C ARG A 87 -23.36 28.71 1.00
N ALA A 88 -22.33 29.27 1.62
CA ALA A 88 -22.03 30.69 1.53
C ALA A 88 -20.72 30.89 0.76
N SER A 89 -20.67 31.95 -0.05
CA SER A 89 -19.40 32.37 -0.66
C SER A 89 -18.49 32.92 0.42
N TRP A 90 -17.23 32.53 0.38
CA TRP A 90 -16.25 32.96 1.37
C TRP A 90 -15.00 33.52 0.69
N GLU A 91 -14.26 34.35 1.41
CA GLU A 91 -12.95 34.81 0.97
C GLU A 91 -11.98 33.62 0.92
N PHE A 92 -11.08 33.62 -0.06
CA PHE A 92 -10.07 32.59 -0.21
C PHE A 92 -8.81 33.14 -0.85
N GLU A 93 -7.68 32.51 -0.55
CA GLU A 93 -6.39 32.77 -1.18
C GLU A 93 -5.88 31.50 -1.84
N VAL A 94 -5.22 31.62 -3.00
CA VAL A 94 -4.64 30.46 -3.70
C VAL A 94 -3.14 30.65 -3.88
N ALA A 95 -2.36 29.69 -3.37
CA ALA A 95 -0.91 29.65 -3.56
C ALA A 95 -0.50 28.42 -4.39
N PRO A 96 0.43 28.53 -5.35
CA PRO A 96 1.17 29.74 -5.74
C PRO A 96 0.37 30.70 -6.65
N SER A 97 -0.68 30.23 -7.31
CA SER A 97 -1.55 31.03 -8.19
C SER A 97 -2.94 30.41 -8.29
N ALA A 98 -3.97 31.25 -8.47
CA ALA A 98 -5.33 30.81 -8.79
C ALA A 98 -5.46 30.16 -10.18
N THR A 99 -4.49 30.41 -11.07
CA THR A 99 -4.39 29.79 -12.40
C THR A 99 -3.47 28.58 -12.32
N ILE A 100 -4.06 27.40 -12.44
CA ILE A 100 -3.41 26.12 -12.17
C ILE A 100 -3.17 25.41 -13.51
N PRO A 101 -1.91 25.24 -13.96
CA PRO A 101 -1.62 24.52 -15.20
C PRO A 101 -1.96 23.03 -15.08
N ARG A 102 -2.04 22.30 -16.19
CA ARG A 102 -2.23 20.85 -16.18
C ARG A 102 -1.20 20.15 -15.29
N LEU A 103 -1.67 19.27 -14.41
CA LEU A 103 -0.90 18.59 -13.34
C LEU A 103 -0.24 19.55 -12.33
N GLY A 104 -0.60 20.83 -12.37
CA GLY A 104 -0.23 21.83 -11.38
C GLY A 104 -1.00 21.63 -10.08
N ARG A 105 -0.33 21.94 -8.96
CA ARG A 105 -0.90 21.91 -7.62
C ARG A 105 -1.09 23.30 -7.08
N ALA A 106 -2.14 23.49 -6.29
CA ALA A 106 -2.36 24.70 -5.52
C ALA A 106 -2.93 24.40 -4.14
N VAL A 107 -2.76 25.34 -3.22
CA VAL A 107 -3.36 25.32 -1.88
C VAL A 107 -4.34 26.47 -1.80
N VAL A 108 -5.61 26.14 -1.62
CA VAL A 108 -6.69 27.10 -1.36
C VAL A 108 -6.83 27.28 0.14
N ARG A 109 -6.64 28.49 0.64
CA ARG A 109 -6.74 28.87 2.05
C ARG A 109 -8.05 29.62 2.25
N ILE A 110 -8.94 29.08 3.07
CA ILE A 110 -10.27 29.63 3.34
C ILE A 110 -10.35 29.93 4.85
N PRO A 111 -10.24 31.20 5.29
CA PRO A 111 -10.30 31.58 6.70
C PRO A 111 -11.72 31.43 7.26
N TYR A 112 -12.16 30.19 7.46
CA TYR A 112 -13.51 29.81 7.82
C TYR A 112 -13.57 29.29 9.27
N PRO A 113 -14.45 29.83 10.13
CA PRO A 113 -14.59 29.40 11.52
C PRO A 113 -15.43 28.12 11.63
N TRP A 114 -14.86 26.99 11.25
CA TRP A 114 -15.51 25.68 11.37
C TRP A 114 -15.61 25.23 12.84
N THR A 115 -16.61 24.38 13.12
CA THR A 115 -16.90 23.79 14.42
C THR A 115 -16.57 22.30 14.40
N PRO A 116 -15.85 21.75 15.40
CA PRO A 116 -15.61 20.32 15.50
C PRO A 116 -16.91 19.50 15.57
N GLY A 117 -16.95 18.38 14.86
CA GLY A 117 -18.07 17.46 14.83
C GLY A 117 -19.17 17.81 13.81
N GLU A 118 -19.11 18.98 13.16
CA GLU A 118 -20.08 19.36 12.15
C GLU A 118 -19.68 18.88 10.75
N PRO A 119 -20.65 18.48 9.90
CA PRO A 119 -20.39 18.20 8.50
C PRO A 119 -20.24 19.50 7.68
N TYR A 120 -19.37 19.47 6.68
CA TYR A 120 -19.20 20.57 5.72
C TYR A 120 -19.02 20.04 4.31
N GLU A 121 -19.33 20.88 3.34
CA GLU A 121 -18.99 20.70 1.95
C GLU A 121 -18.20 21.93 1.48
N ILE A 122 -17.05 21.67 0.89
CA ILE A 122 -16.19 22.68 0.28
C ILE A 122 -16.48 22.65 -1.21
N VAL A 123 -16.85 23.79 -1.78
CA VAL A 123 -17.15 23.91 -3.20
C VAL A 123 -16.23 24.95 -3.84
N LEU A 124 -15.44 24.51 -4.81
CA LEU A 124 -14.57 25.35 -5.61
C LEU A 124 -15.18 25.52 -7.00
N ILE A 125 -15.27 26.78 -7.45
CA ILE A 125 -15.87 27.14 -8.72
C ILE A 125 -14.82 27.82 -9.59
N THR A 126 -14.69 27.37 -10.84
CA THR A 126 -13.73 27.92 -11.79
C THR A 126 -14.28 29.15 -12.51
N ALA A 127 -13.42 29.89 -13.21
CA ALA A 127 -13.81 31.04 -14.03
C ALA A 127 -14.82 30.69 -15.14
N ASN A 128 -14.91 29.41 -15.51
CA ASN A 128 -15.87 28.86 -16.47
C ASN A 128 -17.14 28.32 -15.80
N ASN A 129 -17.37 28.61 -14.50
CA ASN A 129 -18.51 28.18 -13.70
C ASN A 129 -18.65 26.66 -13.54
N LEU A 130 -17.56 25.89 -13.67
CA LEU A 130 -17.55 24.48 -13.31
C LEU A 130 -17.37 24.33 -11.80
N ILE A 131 -18.11 23.40 -11.23
CA ILE A 131 -18.22 23.19 -9.78
C ILE A 131 -17.51 21.90 -9.40
N PHE A 132 -16.62 21.98 -8.43
CA PHE A 132 -15.92 20.85 -7.83
C PHE A 132 -16.16 20.87 -6.32
N SER A 133 -16.69 19.79 -5.77
CA SER A 133 -17.01 19.70 -4.34
C SER A 133 -16.24 18.61 -3.62
N HIS A 134 -16.07 18.79 -2.32
CA HIS A 134 -15.52 17.81 -1.40
C HIS A 134 -16.28 17.84 -0.09
N GLU A 135 -16.76 16.68 0.34
CA GLU A 135 -17.53 16.52 1.56
C GLU A 135 -16.60 16.17 2.73
N ILE A 136 -16.90 16.75 3.88
CA ILE A 136 -16.31 16.48 5.19
C ILE A 136 -17.45 15.97 6.05
N GLU A 137 -17.49 14.67 6.29
CA GLU A 137 -18.59 14.05 7.06
C GLU A 137 -18.60 14.53 8.51
N MET A 138 -17.42 14.69 9.10
CA MET A 138 -17.26 15.15 10.48
C MET A 138 -15.98 15.96 10.62
N ALA A 139 -16.10 17.27 10.80
CA ALA A 139 -14.93 18.14 10.93
C ALA A 139 -14.15 17.85 12.22
N ALA A 140 -12.87 17.52 12.07
CA ALA A 140 -11.94 17.36 13.18
C ALA A 140 -10.65 18.11 12.87
N GLU A 141 -10.00 18.66 13.90
CA GLU A 141 -8.71 19.33 13.72
C GLU A 141 -7.70 18.34 13.16
N THR A 142 -7.08 18.68 12.02
CA THR A 142 -6.10 17.80 11.40
C THR A 142 -4.83 17.79 12.25
N PRO A 143 -4.29 16.61 12.62
CA PRO A 143 -3.12 16.52 13.47
C PRO A 143 -1.91 17.27 12.88
N ALA A 144 -1.39 18.25 13.63
CA ALA A 144 -0.14 18.90 13.30
C ALA A 144 1.05 18.04 13.78
N PRO A 145 2.18 18.00 13.04
CA PRO A 145 3.37 17.25 13.42
C PRO A 145 4.13 17.96 14.55
N ASP A 146 3.61 17.88 15.78
CA ASP A 146 4.32 18.28 16.99
C ASP A 146 4.97 17.09 17.69
N ARG A 147 5.85 17.34 18.67
CA ARG A 147 6.56 16.26 19.37
C ARG A 147 5.63 15.29 20.10
N ARG A 148 4.48 15.77 20.58
CA ARG A 148 3.52 14.97 21.33
C ARG A 148 2.77 14.02 20.39
N MET A 149 2.28 14.54 19.27
CA MET A 149 1.58 13.79 18.23
C MET A 149 2.52 12.80 17.55
N LEU A 150 3.75 13.20 17.20
CA LEU A 150 4.76 12.28 16.69
C LEU A 150 5.02 11.12 17.67
N GLY A 151 5.14 11.42 18.97
CA GLY A 151 5.28 10.40 20.01
C GLY A 151 4.06 9.49 20.12
N ALA A 152 2.86 10.04 20.05
CA ALA A 152 1.61 9.29 20.15
C ALA A 152 1.42 8.32 18.98
N PHE A 153 1.63 8.76 17.73
CA PHE A 153 1.52 7.88 16.55
C PHE A 153 2.65 6.85 16.49
N ALA A 154 3.86 7.21 16.93
CA ALA A 154 4.94 6.24 17.04
C ALA A 154 4.61 5.15 18.08
N LEU A 155 4.08 5.54 19.23
CA LEU A 155 3.64 4.61 20.28
C LEU A 155 2.47 3.75 19.80
N LEU A 156 1.54 4.32 19.03
CA LEU A 156 0.47 3.58 18.39
C LEU A 156 1.01 2.49 17.46
N GLY A 157 1.99 2.81 16.61
CA GLY A 157 2.65 1.82 15.76
C GLY A 157 3.38 0.73 16.56
N VAL A 158 3.91 1.06 17.74
CA VAL A 158 4.48 0.05 18.66
C VAL A 158 3.40 -0.88 19.21
N TYR A 159 2.25 -0.34 19.63
CA TYR A 159 1.14 -1.14 20.17
C TYR A 159 0.48 -2.03 19.13
N VAL A 160 0.37 -1.56 17.88
CA VAL A 160 -0.30 -2.28 16.81
C VAL A 160 0.63 -3.26 16.10
N GLY A 161 1.86 -2.86 15.80
CA GLY A 161 2.79 -3.67 15.03
C GLY A 161 3.78 -4.43 15.90
N VAL A 162 4.61 -3.69 16.62
CA VAL A 162 5.79 -4.25 17.32
C VAL A 162 5.37 -5.25 18.40
N ILE A 163 4.49 -4.84 19.33
CA ILE A 163 4.12 -5.67 20.47
C ILE A 163 3.42 -6.97 20.03
N PRO A 164 2.39 -6.95 19.17
CA PRO A 164 1.69 -8.18 18.78
C PRO A 164 2.60 -9.15 18.02
N VAL A 165 3.44 -8.66 17.10
CA VAL A 165 4.44 -9.51 16.42
C VAL A 165 5.36 -10.19 17.44
N PHE A 166 5.86 -9.45 18.44
CA PHE A 166 6.67 -10.05 19.50
C PHE A 166 5.89 -11.07 20.33
N LEU A 167 4.62 -10.81 20.66
CA LEU A 167 3.76 -11.78 21.34
C LEU A 167 3.59 -13.07 20.51
N GLY A 168 3.50 -12.96 19.19
CA GLY A 168 3.46 -14.12 18.30
C GLY A 168 4.77 -14.90 18.29
N ILE A 169 5.90 -14.20 18.30
CA ILE A 169 7.24 -14.81 18.40
C ILE A 169 7.38 -15.62 19.71
N LEU A 170 6.73 -15.20 20.80
CA LEU A 170 6.76 -15.92 22.08
C LEU A 170 6.11 -17.31 22.02
N TRP A 171 5.35 -17.63 20.97
CA TRP A 171 4.81 -18.99 20.76
C TRP A 171 5.88 -19.99 20.30
N LEU A 172 7.10 -19.55 19.99
CA LEU A 172 8.17 -20.43 19.52
C LEU A 172 8.46 -21.67 20.40
N PRO A 173 8.50 -21.60 21.75
CA PRO A 173 8.68 -22.78 22.59
C PRO A 173 7.52 -23.77 22.45
N PHE A 174 6.29 -23.28 22.35
CA PHE A 174 5.11 -24.10 22.09
C PHE A 174 5.22 -24.78 20.72
N LEU A 175 5.55 -24.03 19.66
CA LEU A 175 5.74 -24.59 18.32
C LEU A 175 6.84 -25.66 18.26
N ARG A 176 7.90 -25.52 19.08
CA ARG A 176 8.97 -26.52 19.20
C ARG A 176 8.52 -27.82 19.87
N SER A 177 7.49 -27.78 20.71
CA SER A 177 6.94 -28.96 21.37
C SER A 177 6.05 -29.81 20.47
N LEU A 178 5.64 -29.28 19.31
CA LEU A 178 4.65 -29.91 18.46
C LEU A 178 5.22 -31.07 17.60
N PRO A 179 4.38 -32.09 17.30
CA PRO A 179 4.71 -33.15 16.36
C PRO A 179 5.03 -32.61 14.95
N ARG A 180 5.62 -33.45 14.10
CA ARG A 180 6.01 -33.04 12.73
C ARG A 180 4.81 -32.72 11.85
N GLU A 181 3.67 -33.35 12.12
CA GLU A 181 2.41 -33.19 11.38
C GLU A 181 1.84 -31.77 11.56
N TRP A 182 1.91 -31.25 12.79
CA TRP A 182 1.48 -29.90 13.12
C TRP A 182 2.36 -28.82 12.49
N TYR A 183 3.60 -29.15 12.16
CA TYR A 183 4.50 -28.21 11.48
C TYR A 183 3.91 -27.73 10.14
N PHE A 184 3.40 -28.66 9.32
CA PHE A 184 2.79 -28.34 8.03
C PHE A 184 1.41 -27.70 8.18
N PHE A 185 0.67 -28.06 9.22
CA PHE A 185 -0.55 -27.36 9.61
C PHE A 185 -0.28 -25.88 9.86
N PHE A 186 0.68 -25.54 10.73
CA PHE A 186 0.98 -24.15 11.07
C PHE A 186 1.60 -23.36 9.91
N LEU A 187 2.46 -23.98 9.09
CA LEU A 187 2.95 -23.33 7.86
C LEU A 187 1.80 -23.02 6.88
N SER A 188 0.84 -23.94 6.74
CA SER A 188 -0.30 -23.75 5.84
C SER A 188 -1.33 -22.79 6.43
N LEU A 189 -1.52 -22.79 7.75
CA LEU A 189 -2.30 -21.79 8.50
C LEU A 189 -1.77 -20.39 8.19
N THR A 190 -0.46 -20.19 8.35
CA THR A 190 0.19 -18.94 7.96
C THR A 190 -0.05 -18.59 6.50
N ALA A 191 0.09 -19.54 5.57
CA ALA A 191 -0.17 -19.26 4.16
C ALA A 191 -1.63 -18.83 3.92
N GLY A 192 -2.60 -19.44 4.60
CA GLY A 192 -4.01 -19.04 4.54
C GLY A 192 -4.26 -17.63 5.07
N LEU A 193 -3.74 -17.32 6.26
CA LEU A 193 -3.80 -15.98 6.85
C LEU A 193 -3.24 -14.91 5.89
N LEU A 194 -2.04 -15.16 5.34
CA LEU A 194 -1.37 -14.25 4.41
C LEU A 194 -2.09 -14.12 3.06
N VAL A 195 -2.72 -15.18 2.54
CA VAL A 195 -3.52 -15.07 1.31
C VAL A 195 -4.72 -14.15 1.53
N PHE A 196 -5.44 -14.30 2.64
CA PHE A 196 -6.55 -13.42 2.98
C PHE A 196 -6.06 -11.97 3.08
N LEU A 197 -4.99 -11.74 3.85
CA LEU A 197 -4.41 -10.42 4.07
C LEU A 197 -3.91 -9.75 2.78
N GLY A 198 -3.34 -10.53 1.87
CA GLY A 198 -2.95 -10.04 0.57
C GLY A 198 -4.16 -9.59 -0.27
N VAL A 199 -5.28 -10.31 -0.19
CA VAL A 199 -6.54 -9.94 -0.89
C VAL A 199 -7.16 -8.69 -0.27
N ASP A 200 -7.23 -8.63 1.06
CA ASP A 200 -7.72 -7.49 1.84
C ASP A 200 -6.97 -6.19 1.48
N ALA A 201 -5.63 -6.24 1.48
CA ALA A 201 -4.81 -5.10 1.06
C ALA A 201 -5.01 -4.71 -0.43
N LEU A 202 -5.39 -5.65 -1.29
CA LEU A 202 -5.73 -5.37 -2.69
C LEU A 202 -7.09 -4.69 -2.82
N GLU A 203 -8.07 -5.10 -2.02
CA GLU A 203 -9.38 -4.48 -1.93
C GLU A 203 -9.24 -3.02 -1.45
N ASP A 204 -8.56 -2.79 -0.33
CA ASP A 204 -8.25 -1.44 0.17
C ASP A 204 -7.52 -0.60 -0.88
N ALA A 205 -6.58 -1.20 -1.62
CA ALA A 205 -5.86 -0.49 -2.68
C ALA A 205 -6.79 -0.11 -3.84
N LEU A 206 -7.77 -0.95 -4.19
CA LEU A 206 -8.76 -0.66 -5.23
C LEU A 206 -9.70 0.46 -4.80
N GLU A 207 -10.19 0.45 -3.57
CA GLU A 207 -11.03 1.53 -3.03
C GLU A 207 -10.27 2.87 -3.03
N ASN A 208 -9.02 2.87 -2.56
CA ASN A 208 -8.20 4.08 -2.57
C ASN A 208 -7.81 4.52 -3.99
N ALA A 209 -7.78 3.61 -4.97
CA ALA A 209 -7.47 3.94 -6.36
C ALA A 209 -8.56 4.79 -7.03
N GLU A 210 -9.79 4.74 -6.53
CA GLU A 210 -10.88 5.63 -7.00
C GLU A 210 -10.65 7.08 -6.59
N ARG A 211 -9.93 7.30 -5.48
CA ARG A 211 -9.54 8.63 -4.98
C ARG A 211 -8.22 9.13 -5.57
N VAL A 212 -7.53 8.33 -6.39
CA VAL A 212 -6.28 8.73 -7.04
C VAL A 212 -6.56 9.58 -8.26
N PRO A 213 -5.84 10.71 -8.44
CA PRO A 213 -6.10 11.55 -9.59
C PRO A 213 -5.91 10.86 -10.92
N GLY A 214 -6.91 11.00 -11.80
CA GLY A 214 -7.06 10.17 -13.00
C GLY A 214 -5.80 9.98 -13.85
N PRO A 215 -4.98 11.03 -14.10
CA PRO A 215 -3.72 10.92 -14.84
C PRO A 215 -2.69 9.94 -14.23
N PHE A 216 -2.74 9.71 -12.91
CA PHE A 216 -1.85 8.77 -12.21
C PHE A 216 -2.30 7.32 -12.32
N GLN A 217 -3.52 7.05 -12.79
CA GLN A 217 -4.05 5.70 -13.02
C GLN A 217 -3.89 4.77 -11.81
N GLY A 218 -4.72 4.96 -10.77
CA GLY A 218 -4.60 4.22 -9.50
C GLY A 218 -4.45 2.70 -9.67
N VAL A 219 -5.24 2.06 -10.53
CA VAL A 219 -5.13 0.61 -10.83
C VAL A 219 -3.77 0.24 -11.43
N ALA A 220 -3.19 1.09 -12.28
CA ALA A 220 -1.84 0.87 -12.81
C ALA A 220 -0.79 0.96 -11.70
N VAL A 221 -0.95 1.88 -10.74
CA VAL A 221 -0.10 1.98 -9.55
C VAL A 221 -0.18 0.69 -8.72
N ILE A 222 -1.38 0.12 -8.53
CA ILE A 222 -1.53 -1.19 -7.87
C ILE A 222 -0.70 -2.26 -8.59
N LEU A 223 -0.90 -2.41 -9.89
CA LEU A 223 -0.21 -3.43 -10.68
C LEU A 223 1.33 -3.26 -10.59
N ILE A 224 1.81 -2.02 -10.68
CA ILE A 224 3.23 -1.69 -10.58
C ILE A 224 3.76 -2.02 -9.18
N GLY A 225 3.10 -1.54 -8.12
CA GLY A 225 3.51 -1.75 -6.73
C GLY A 225 3.58 -3.23 -6.38
N LEU A 226 2.51 -3.97 -6.69
CA LEU A 226 2.42 -5.42 -6.50
C LEU A 226 3.52 -6.16 -7.27
N SER A 227 3.72 -5.82 -8.55
CA SER A 227 4.72 -6.49 -9.39
C SER A 227 6.14 -6.22 -8.91
N ILE A 228 6.46 -4.97 -8.55
CA ILE A 228 7.79 -4.58 -8.07
C ILE A 228 8.11 -5.32 -6.77
N SER A 229 7.20 -5.34 -5.80
CA SER A 229 7.47 -6.00 -4.52
C SER A 229 7.55 -7.51 -4.69
N LEU A 230 6.59 -8.13 -5.40
CA LEU A 230 6.57 -9.58 -5.61
C LEU A 230 7.81 -10.06 -6.36
N LEU A 231 8.11 -9.47 -7.51
CA LEU A 231 9.24 -9.90 -8.36
C LEU A 231 10.57 -9.47 -7.76
N GLY A 232 10.63 -8.28 -7.17
CA GLY A 232 11.83 -7.76 -6.51
C GLY A 232 12.24 -8.65 -5.35
N LEU A 233 11.30 -8.99 -4.45
CA LEU A 233 11.58 -9.89 -3.34
C LEU A 233 11.95 -11.28 -3.81
N TYR A 234 11.23 -11.83 -4.78
CA TYR A 234 11.55 -13.13 -5.38
C TYR A 234 12.98 -13.16 -5.96
N ALA A 235 13.40 -12.09 -6.64
CA ALA A 235 14.75 -11.97 -7.20
C ALA A 235 15.81 -11.85 -6.10
N ILE A 236 15.55 -11.04 -5.07
CA ILE A 236 16.45 -10.82 -3.93
C ILE A 236 16.64 -12.13 -3.13
N THR A 237 15.57 -12.82 -2.78
CA THR A 237 15.66 -14.11 -2.05
C THR A 237 16.39 -15.16 -2.88
N GLY A 238 16.11 -15.23 -4.18
CA GLY A 238 16.80 -16.13 -5.11
C GLY A 238 18.29 -15.82 -5.27
N TRP A 239 18.67 -14.54 -5.27
CA TRP A 239 20.07 -14.12 -5.31
C TRP A 239 20.81 -14.43 -4.00
N LEU A 240 20.20 -14.13 -2.85
CA LEU A 240 20.76 -14.42 -1.51
C LEU A 240 21.00 -15.94 -1.32
N LYS A 241 20.04 -16.76 -1.75
CA LYS A 241 20.14 -18.23 -1.70
C LYS A 241 21.28 -18.78 -2.57
N ARG A 242 21.58 -18.16 -3.72
CA ARG A 242 22.68 -18.58 -4.60
C ARG A 242 24.05 -18.17 -4.06
N ARG A 243 24.16 -16.99 -3.45
CA ARG A 243 25.44 -16.50 -2.88
C ARG A 243 25.86 -17.27 -1.63
N ARG A 244 24.90 -17.68 -0.80
CA ARG A 244 25.19 -18.55 0.34
C ARG A 244 25.20 -20.00 -0.14
N GLN A 245 26.35 -20.67 -0.12
CA GLN A 245 26.43 -22.15 -0.17
C GLN A 245 25.84 -22.70 1.15
N ALA A 246 24.53 -22.55 1.33
CA ALA A 246 23.94 -22.46 2.65
C ALA A 246 23.74 -23.84 3.29
N LYS A 247 24.26 -24.02 4.51
CA LYS A 247 23.78 -25.07 5.43
C LYS A 247 22.28 -24.90 5.68
N GLU A 248 21.58 -25.98 5.98
CA GLU A 248 20.12 -26.01 6.15
C GLU A 248 19.61 -24.97 7.18
N SER A 249 20.28 -24.85 8.34
CA SER A 249 20.00 -23.83 9.37
C SER A 249 20.12 -22.38 8.84
N SER A 250 21.06 -22.11 7.93
CA SER A 250 21.19 -20.78 7.30
C SER A 250 20.08 -20.49 6.30
N THR A 251 19.47 -21.53 5.72
CA THR A 251 18.34 -21.41 4.79
C THR A 251 17.04 -21.11 5.54
N ALA A 252 16.80 -21.80 6.66
CA ALA A 252 15.64 -21.54 7.54
C ALA A 252 15.65 -20.11 8.09
N LEU A 253 16.80 -19.63 8.56
CA LEU A 253 16.94 -18.27 9.07
C LEU A 253 16.78 -17.22 7.95
N LEU A 254 17.35 -17.47 6.77
CA LEU A 254 17.16 -16.59 5.61
C LEU A 254 15.68 -16.51 5.21
N LEU A 255 14.97 -17.63 5.25
CA LEU A 255 13.53 -17.67 5.02
C LEU A 255 12.81 -16.82 6.08
N ALA A 256 13.05 -17.02 7.37
CA ALA A 256 12.43 -16.22 8.43
C ALA A 256 12.65 -14.71 8.25
N TYR A 257 13.86 -14.26 7.87
CA TYR A 257 14.10 -12.84 7.56
C TYR A 257 13.37 -12.36 6.31
N SER A 258 13.20 -13.22 5.31
CA SER A 258 12.43 -12.88 4.11
C SER A 258 10.94 -12.74 4.44
N ILE A 259 10.41 -13.63 5.28
CA ILE A 259 9.05 -13.57 5.82
C ILE A 259 8.88 -12.28 6.64
N ALA A 260 9.76 -12.01 7.60
CA ALA A 260 9.70 -10.81 8.43
C ALA A 260 9.80 -9.52 7.62
N PHE A 261 10.63 -9.49 6.57
CA PHE A 261 10.68 -8.33 5.67
C PHE A 261 9.37 -8.15 4.89
N GLY A 262 8.85 -9.23 4.30
CA GLY A 262 7.62 -9.15 3.51
C GLY A 262 6.42 -8.70 4.35
N ILE A 263 6.31 -9.25 5.55
CA ILE A 263 5.34 -8.83 6.57
C ILE A 263 5.58 -7.36 6.95
N GLY A 264 6.80 -6.95 7.29
CA GLY A 264 7.04 -5.56 7.66
C GLY A 264 6.69 -4.54 6.57
N VAL A 265 6.90 -4.88 5.30
CA VAL A 265 6.44 -4.03 4.19
C VAL A 265 4.92 -3.94 4.14
N HIS A 266 4.19 -4.99 4.50
CA HIS A 266 2.74 -4.96 4.63
C HIS A 266 2.28 -4.13 5.84
N ASN A 267 2.89 -4.29 7.02
CA ASN A 267 2.51 -3.56 8.22
C ASN A 267 2.81 -2.04 8.12
N LEU A 268 3.69 -1.64 7.20
CA LEU A 268 3.83 -0.25 6.78
C LEU A 268 2.51 0.30 6.21
N GLY A 269 1.82 -0.49 5.37
CA GLY A 269 0.51 -0.18 4.81
C GLY A 269 -0.58 -0.12 5.88
N GLU A 270 -0.60 -1.08 6.81
CA GLU A 270 -1.52 -1.06 7.97
C GLU A 270 -1.37 0.22 8.80
N GLY A 271 -0.12 0.59 9.12
CA GLY A 271 0.16 1.81 9.84
C GLY A 271 -0.33 3.04 9.07
N LEU A 272 -0.11 3.08 7.75
CA LEU A 272 -0.57 4.17 6.90
C LEU A 272 -2.11 4.29 6.91
N ALA A 273 -2.83 3.17 6.88
CA ALA A 273 -4.29 3.15 6.97
C ALA A 273 -4.79 3.70 8.31
N ILE A 274 -4.20 3.25 9.44
CA ILE A 274 -4.55 3.76 10.78
C ILE A 274 -4.30 5.27 10.88
N GLY A 275 -3.12 5.73 10.46
CA GLY A 275 -2.74 7.13 10.50
C GLY A 275 -3.60 7.99 9.57
N GLY A 276 -3.90 7.49 8.37
CA GLY A 276 -4.74 8.14 7.37
C GLY A 276 -6.18 8.31 7.86
N ALA A 277 -6.79 7.24 8.39
CA ALA A 277 -8.13 7.31 8.99
C ALA A 277 -8.20 8.36 10.11
N TYR A 278 -7.18 8.43 10.97
CA TYR A 278 -7.11 9.47 11.99
C TYR A 278 -6.96 10.87 11.38
N ALA A 279 -6.15 11.03 10.33
CA ALA A 279 -5.96 12.32 9.64
C ALA A 279 -7.25 12.80 8.93
N LEU A 280 -8.12 11.87 8.52
CA LEU A 280 -9.42 12.13 7.92
C LEU A 280 -10.55 12.32 8.96
N GLY A 281 -10.25 12.16 10.25
CA GLY A 281 -11.26 12.26 11.33
C GLY A 281 -12.12 11.01 11.51
N GLU A 282 -11.79 9.90 10.83
CA GLU A 282 -12.49 8.61 10.88
C GLU A 282 -12.06 7.79 12.11
N PHE A 283 -12.36 8.29 13.31
CA PHE A 283 -11.88 7.67 14.56
C PHE A 283 -12.42 6.25 14.78
N ALA A 284 -13.66 5.98 14.38
CA ALA A 284 -14.27 4.65 14.49
C ALA A 284 -13.52 3.65 13.59
N THR A 285 -13.32 4.01 12.32
CA THR A 285 -12.52 3.22 11.36
C THR A 285 -11.12 2.97 11.89
N SER A 286 -10.44 4.02 12.38
CA SER A 286 -9.08 3.90 12.96
C SER A 286 -9.05 2.92 14.15
N PHE A 287 -10.03 2.97 15.06
CA PHE A 287 -10.12 2.04 16.19
C PHE A 287 -10.32 0.58 15.74
N LEU A 288 -11.21 0.36 14.79
CA LEU A 288 -11.50 -0.96 14.23
C LEU A 288 -10.26 -1.54 13.54
N LEU A 289 -9.56 -0.74 12.74
CA LEU A 289 -8.27 -1.11 12.12
C LEU A 289 -7.21 -1.47 13.16
N ILE A 290 -7.08 -0.67 14.23
CA ILE A 290 -6.14 -0.94 15.34
C ILE A 290 -6.40 -2.33 15.94
N VAL A 291 -7.65 -2.64 16.27
CA VAL A 291 -8.00 -3.93 16.89
C VAL A 291 -7.79 -5.09 15.90
N GLY A 292 -8.24 -4.94 14.65
CA GLY A 292 -8.05 -5.94 13.60
C GLY A 292 -6.58 -6.27 13.37
N PHE A 293 -5.76 -5.25 13.09
CA PHE A 293 -4.33 -5.42 12.83
C PHE A 293 -3.56 -5.92 14.05
N MET A 294 -3.95 -5.56 15.28
CA MET A 294 -3.34 -6.17 16.48
C MET A 294 -3.52 -7.69 16.53
N VAL A 295 -4.70 -8.19 16.16
CA VAL A 295 -4.97 -9.63 16.10
C VAL A 295 -4.20 -10.28 14.95
N HIS A 296 -4.13 -9.64 13.79
CA HIS A 296 -3.40 -10.14 12.63
C HIS A 296 -1.89 -10.21 12.90
N ASN A 297 -1.31 -9.13 13.41
CA ASN A 297 0.12 -9.00 13.76
C ASN A 297 0.57 -10.01 14.81
N LEU A 298 -0.32 -10.43 15.72
CA LEU A 298 -0.06 -11.55 16.63
C LEU A 298 0.21 -12.85 15.86
N THR A 299 -0.61 -13.17 14.87
CA THR A 299 -0.46 -14.40 14.06
C THR A 299 0.73 -14.33 13.11
N GLU A 300 1.12 -13.13 12.68
CA GLU A 300 2.33 -12.90 11.89
C GLU A 300 3.61 -13.20 12.67
N GLY A 301 3.66 -12.90 13.96
CA GLY A 301 4.79 -13.30 14.80
C GLY A 301 5.04 -14.82 14.79
N VAL A 302 3.96 -15.62 14.74
CA VAL A 302 4.02 -17.09 14.58
C VAL A 302 4.57 -17.46 13.20
N ALA A 303 4.09 -16.80 12.15
CA ALA A 303 4.54 -16.97 10.77
C ALA A 303 6.05 -16.75 10.60
N VAL A 304 6.55 -15.67 11.20
CA VAL A 304 7.97 -15.28 11.14
C VAL A 304 8.89 -16.35 11.73
N VAL A 305 8.48 -16.99 12.83
CA VAL A 305 9.31 -17.99 13.51
C VAL A 305 9.09 -19.41 13.03
N ALA A 306 8.02 -19.69 12.29
CA ALA A 306 7.69 -21.03 11.79
C ALA A 306 8.85 -21.71 11.03
N PRO A 307 9.62 -21.03 10.15
CA PRO A 307 10.76 -21.64 9.47
C PRO A 307 11.90 -22.07 10.41
N ILE A 308 12.08 -21.37 11.54
CA ILE A 308 13.24 -21.55 12.42
C ILE A 308 12.96 -22.46 13.62
N VAL A 309 11.73 -22.96 13.79
CA VAL A 309 11.31 -23.84 14.90
C VAL A 309 12.31 -24.97 15.15
N ARG A 310 12.75 -25.65 14.10
CA ARG A 310 13.65 -26.83 14.16
C ARG A 310 15.12 -26.50 13.85
N SER A 311 15.49 -25.23 13.80
CA SER A 311 16.85 -24.79 13.45
C SER A 311 17.58 -24.17 14.64
N ALA A 312 18.91 -24.30 14.65
CA ALA A 312 19.75 -23.53 15.56
C ALA A 312 19.87 -22.08 15.07
N PHE A 313 19.68 -21.13 15.98
CA PHE A 313 19.87 -19.69 15.75
C PHE A 313 20.25 -18.99 17.07
N ARG A 314 20.76 -17.76 16.97
CA ARG A 314 21.05 -16.92 18.14
C ARG A 314 19.82 -16.12 18.55
N TRP A 315 19.54 -15.98 19.84
CA TRP A 315 18.32 -15.33 20.34
C TRP A 315 18.14 -13.88 19.84
N GLN A 316 19.23 -13.15 19.54
CA GLN A 316 19.16 -11.81 18.96
C GLN A 316 18.43 -11.77 17.61
N ASN A 317 18.40 -12.89 16.88
CA ASN A 317 17.61 -12.97 15.64
C ASN A 317 16.11 -12.77 15.93
N LEU A 318 15.60 -13.20 17.08
CA LEU A 318 14.19 -12.98 17.42
C LEU A 318 13.87 -11.49 17.59
N ILE A 319 14.79 -10.71 18.16
CA ILE A 319 14.65 -9.25 18.23
C ILE A 319 14.60 -8.66 16.82
N TRP A 320 15.57 -9.00 15.98
CA TRP A 320 15.63 -8.42 14.63
C TRP A 320 14.45 -8.85 13.76
N LEU A 321 14.00 -10.09 13.88
CA LEU A 321 12.82 -10.59 13.19
C LEU A 321 11.56 -9.84 13.62
N GLY A 322 11.37 -9.64 14.94
CA GLY A 322 10.22 -8.89 15.46
C GLY A 322 10.24 -7.42 15.08
N LEU A 323 11.41 -6.76 15.15
CA LEU A 323 11.55 -5.35 14.73
C LEU A 323 11.40 -5.18 13.21
N LEU A 324 11.86 -6.14 12.42
CA LEU A 324 11.74 -6.07 10.96
C LEU A 324 10.30 -6.24 10.50
N ALA A 325 9.54 -7.13 11.15
CA ALA A 325 8.13 -7.35 10.88
C ALA A 325 7.23 -6.24 11.47
N GLY A 326 7.35 -5.93 12.77
CA GLY A 326 6.42 -4.98 13.40
C GLY A 326 6.84 -3.50 13.34
N GLY A 327 8.14 -3.22 13.21
CA GLY A 327 8.69 -1.86 13.25
C GLY A 327 8.19 -0.91 12.16
N PRO A 328 8.03 -1.34 10.90
CA PRO A 328 7.54 -0.47 9.82
C PRO A 328 6.15 0.13 10.07
N THR A 329 5.31 -0.50 10.90
CA THR A 329 4.02 0.06 11.35
C THR A 329 4.16 1.46 11.96
N ILE A 330 5.26 1.71 12.67
CA ILE A 330 5.58 3.03 13.25
C ILE A 330 5.77 4.08 12.15
N ALA A 331 6.50 3.73 11.09
CA ALA A 331 6.66 4.62 9.96
C ALA A 331 5.32 4.82 9.23
N GLY A 332 4.52 3.75 9.12
CA GLY A 332 3.19 3.79 8.53
C GLY A 332 2.27 4.77 9.25
N THR A 333 2.12 4.65 10.57
CA THR A 333 1.23 5.52 11.36
C THR A 333 1.63 6.98 11.27
N LEU A 334 2.94 7.27 11.27
CA LEU A 334 3.45 8.63 11.09
C LEU A 334 3.19 9.17 9.67
N LEU A 335 3.47 8.37 8.64
CA LEU A 335 3.22 8.78 7.25
C LEU A 335 1.73 8.97 6.99
N GLY A 336 0.88 8.11 7.55
CA GLY A 336 -0.57 8.21 7.43
C GLY A 336 -1.10 9.45 8.12
N ALA A 337 -0.67 9.71 9.35
CA ALA A 337 -1.15 10.86 10.11
C ALA A 337 -0.77 12.20 9.47
N PHE A 338 0.44 12.32 8.92
CA PHE A 338 1.00 13.63 8.57
C PHE A 338 1.19 13.85 7.07
N ALA A 339 1.23 12.80 6.26
CA ALA A 339 1.57 12.87 4.83
C ALA A 339 0.65 12.01 3.94
N TYR A 340 -0.52 11.60 4.43
CA TYR A 340 -1.46 10.77 3.67
C TYR A 340 -1.90 11.45 2.36
N THR A 341 -1.87 10.65 1.29
CA THR A 341 -2.55 10.90 0.02
C THR A 341 -3.06 9.55 -0.50
N ALA A 342 -4.12 9.55 -1.30
CA ALA A 342 -4.65 8.34 -1.93
C ALA A 342 -3.56 7.60 -2.74
N LEU A 343 -2.69 8.33 -3.44
CA LEU A 343 -1.60 7.75 -4.22
C LEU A 343 -0.60 6.96 -3.35
N TRP A 344 -0.23 7.51 -2.19
CA TRP A 344 0.64 6.80 -1.25
C TRP A 344 -0.06 5.58 -0.68
N ALA A 345 -1.35 5.69 -0.33
CA ALA A 345 -2.15 4.57 0.15
C ALA A 345 -2.15 3.41 -0.84
N VAL A 346 -2.53 3.67 -2.09
CA VAL A 346 -2.55 2.67 -3.18
C VAL A 346 -1.18 2.04 -3.37
N LEU A 347 -0.12 2.83 -3.43
CA LEU A 347 1.23 2.32 -3.65
C LEU A 347 1.68 1.40 -2.52
N PHE A 348 1.55 1.82 -1.26
CA PHE A 348 2.03 1.05 -0.12
C PHE A 348 1.20 -0.21 0.14
N LEU A 349 -0.12 -0.13 0.00
CA LEU A 349 -1.01 -1.30 0.10
C LEU A 349 -0.68 -2.34 -0.99
N ALA A 350 -0.52 -1.90 -2.24
CA ALA A 350 -0.15 -2.81 -3.34
C ALA A 350 1.24 -3.43 -3.17
N VAL A 351 2.21 -2.64 -2.71
CA VAL A 351 3.56 -3.12 -2.38
C VAL A 351 3.49 -4.16 -1.24
N GLY A 352 2.69 -3.89 -0.19
CA GLY A 352 2.41 -4.82 0.90
C GLY A 352 1.80 -6.14 0.41
N ALA A 353 0.73 -6.07 -0.39
CA ALA A 353 0.07 -7.23 -0.96
C ALA A 353 1.03 -8.10 -1.80
N GLY A 354 1.83 -7.49 -2.68
CA GLY A 354 2.82 -8.23 -3.46
C GLY A 354 3.93 -8.86 -2.61
N ALA A 355 4.31 -8.22 -1.49
CA ALA A 355 5.27 -8.77 -0.54
C ALA A 355 4.70 -9.98 0.20
N VAL A 356 3.45 -9.90 0.66
CA VAL A 356 2.74 -11.00 1.32
C VAL A 356 2.55 -12.20 0.38
N PHE A 357 2.14 -11.98 -0.87
CA PHE A 357 2.05 -13.06 -1.86
C PHE A 357 3.41 -13.70 -2.15
N GLN A 358 4.48 -12.91 -2.18
CA GLN A 358 5.82 -13.45 -2.33
C GLN A 358 6.21 -14.35 -1.13
N VAL A 359 5.82 -13.98 0.08
CA VAL A 359 6.02 -14.81 1.28
C VAL A 359 5.25 -16.12 1.18
N VAL A 360 3.99 -16.10 0.73
CA VAL A 360 3.18 -17.32 0.49
C VAL A 360 3.88 -18.26 -0.50
N ILE A 361 4.45 -17.71 -1.58
CA ILE A 361 5.25 -18.48 -2.54
C ILE A 361 6.46 -19.12 -1.84
N GLU A 362 7.16 -18.40 -0.98
CA GLU A 362 8.33 -18.92 -0.27
C GLU A 362 7.99 -20.00 0.76
N ILE A 363 6.88 -19.86 1.50
CA ILE A 363 6.37 -20.90 2.41
C ILE A 363 6.04 -22.16 1.61
N THR A 364 5.28 -22.01 0.52
CA THR A 364 4.89 -23.12 -0.36
C THR A 364 6.12 -23.85 -0.90
N ARG A 365 7.10 -23.11 -1.44
CA ARG A 365 8.34 -23.68 -1.97
C ARG A 365 9.21 -24.32 -0.88
N TYR A 366 9.19 -23.80 0.33
CA TYR A 366 9.91 -24.37 1.45
C TYR A 366 9.28 -25.71 1.88
N GLN A 367 7.96 -25.76 2.01
CA GLN A 367 7.23 -26.97 2.36
C GLN A 367 7.42 -28.08 1.31
N VAL A 368 7.32 -27.74 0.02
CA VAL A 368 7.59 -28.70 -1.07
C VAL A 368 9.03 -29.23 -1.03
N ARG A 369 10.02 -28.40 -0.68
CA ARG A 369 11.41 -28.88 -0.53
C ARG A 369 11.57 -29.85 0.64
N GLN A 370 10.83 -29.67 1.72
CA GLN A 370 10.97 -30.48 2.94
C GLN A 370 10.23 -31.82 2.87
N ALA A 371 9.11 -31.92 2.15
CA ALA A 371 8.26 -33.12 2.14
C ALA A 371 7.61 -33.45 0.79
N GLY A 372 8.05 -32.82 -0.30
CA GLY A 372 7.51 -33.04 -1.64
C GLY A 372 6.16 -32.34 -1.87
N ALA A 373 5.69 -32.37 -3.12
CA ALA A 373 4.46 -31.68 -3.53
C ALA A 373 3.20 -32.21 -2.81
N GLY A 374 3.17 -33.51 -2.47
CA GLY A 374 2.05 -34.13 -1.73
C GLY A 374 1.83 -33.54 -0.34
N SER A 375 2.83 -32.86 0.24
CA SER A 375 2.67 -32.20 1.54
C SER A 375 1.65 -31.06 1.51
N LEU A 376 1.52 -30.34 0.39
CA LEU A 376 0.59 -29.20 0.24
C LEU A 376 -0.88 -29.64 0.29
N VAL A 377 -1.17 -30.85 -0.18
CA VAL A 377 -2.52 -31.43 -0.25
C VAL A 377 -2.81 -32.41 0.89
N SER A 378 -1.94 -32.46 1.90
CA SER A 378 -2.18 -33.26 3.10
C SER A 378 -3.36 -32.68 3.90
N GLY A 379 -4.12 -33.55 4.60
CA GLY A 379 -5.26 -33.11 5.42
C GLY A 379 -4.89 -32.02 6.44
N TRP A 380 -3.69 -32.10 7.03
CA TRP A 380 -3.16 -31.07 7.94
C TRP A 380 -2.91 -29.73 7.24
N SER A 381 -2.38 -29.75 6.01
CA SER A 381 -2.10 -28.50 5.28
C SER A 381 -3.39 -27.85 4.79
N LEU A 382 -4.33 -28.64 4.27
CA LEU A 382 -5.64 -28.15 3.87
C LEU A 382 -6.43 -27.59 5.07
N ALA A 383 -6.43 -28.30 6.20
CA ALA A 383 -7.08 -27.83 7.42
C ALA A 383 -6.43 -26.56 7.96
N GLY A 384 -5.10 -26.48 7.95
CA GLY A 384 -4.36 -25.28 8.35
C GLY A 384 -4.73 -24.09 7.46
N PHE A 385 -4.60 -24.24 6.14
CA PHE A 385 -4.92 -23.19 5.18
C PHE A 385 -6.37 -22.69 5.30
N ALA A 386 -7.34 -23.61 5.37
CA ALA A 386 -8.75 -23.29 5.53
C ALA A 386 -9.03 -22.58 6.87
N LEU A 387 -8.41 -23.04 7.96
CA LEU A 387 -8.55 -22.37 9.26
C LEU A 387 -7.92 -20.97 9.23
N GLY A 388 -6.83 -20.76 8.49
CA GLY A 388 -6.21 -19.44 8.35
C GLY A 388 -7.18 -18.46 7.71
N LEU A 389 -7.79 -18.84 6.59
CA LEU A 389 -8.85 -18.06 5.95
C LEU A 389 -10.04 -17.82 6.88
N ALA A 390 -10.48 -18.86 7.60
CA ALA A 390 -11.64 -18.76 8.49
C ALA A 390 -11.39 -17.83 9.69
N VAL A 391 -10.20 -17.88 10.28
CA VAL A 391 -9.81 -16.97 11.38
C VAL A 391 -9.89 -15.53 10.90
N MET A 392 -9.30 -15.21 9.74
CA MET A 392 -9.34 -13.85 9.19
C MET A 392 -10.75 -13.38 8.88
N TYR A 393 -11.55 -14.23 8.24
CA TYR A 393 -12.94 -13.93 7.93
C TYR A 393 -13.75 -13.65 9.20
N VAL A 394 -13.62 -14.49 10.23
CA VAL A 394 -14.31 -14.30 11.50
C VAL A 394 -13.83 -13.04 12.21
N THR A 395 -12.52 -12.73 12.19
CA THR A 395 -12.03 -11.45 12.74
C THR A 395 -12.62 -10.26 11.99
N GLY A 396 -12.74 -10.33 10.65
CA GLY A 396 -13.37 -9.28 9.85
C GLY A 396 -14.82 -9.02 10.27
N LEU A 397 -15.61 -10.07 10.54
CA LEU A 397 -17.00 -9.94 11.01
C LEU A 397 -17.14 -9.17 12.32
N PHE A 398 -16.14 -9.24 13.21
CA PHE A 398 -16.16 -8.48 14.47
C PHE A 398 -15.66 -7.04 14.32
N VAL A 399 -14.96 -6.74 13.21
CA VAL A 399 -14.37 -5.43 12.91
C VAL A 399 -15.31 -4.58 12.04
N THR A 400 -16.20 -5.16 11.24
CA THR A 400 -17.11 -4.42 10.34
C THR A 400 -18.47 -4.04 10.96
N VAL A 401 -18.50 -3.49 12.18
CA VAL A 401 -19.77 -3.09 12.86
C VAL A 401 -20.00 -1.59 12.82
#